data_AF-A0A537NBC4-F1
#
_entry.id   AF-A0A537NBC4-F1
#
_cell.length_a   1.000
_cell.length_b   1.000
_cell.length_c   1.000
_cell.angle_alpha   90.00
_cell.angle_beta   90.00
_cell.angle_gamma   90.00
#
_symmetry.space_group_name_H-M   'P 1'
#
loop_
_entity.id
_entity.type
_entity.pdbx_description
1 polymer ?
#
loop_
_entity_poly.entity_id
_entity_poly.type
_entity_poly.pdbx_seq_one_letter_code
_entity_poly.pdbx_strand_id
1 'polypeptide(L)'
;MRYPWTLALALLAGFALGALAVGALHAQATAPGAYVIVDINQINDPATFKTFLPKEPQTVAAFGGRFLTRTNYITALDGVAPLRFAILAFDSVQKAQAWNDSAPQAELNAIRMK
;
A
#
# COMPACT_ATOMS: atom_id res chain seq x y z
N MET A 1 31.36 24.87 42.63
CA MET A 1 29.92 24.85 42.33
C MET A 1 29.67 25.27 40.88
N ARG A 2 29.74 24.33 39.93
CA ARG A 2 29.46 24.50 38.49
C ARG A 2 29.11 23.07 38.05
N TYR A 3 27.91 22.68 37.61
CA TYR A 3 27.28 22.97 36.31
C TYR A 3 25.81 22.46 36.28
N PRO A 4 24.83 23.09 36.96
CA PRO A 4 23.43 22.66 36.83
C PRO A 4 22.86 22.94 35.43
N TRP A 5 23.46 23.88 34.69
CA TRP A 5 22.95 24.35 33.40
C TRP A 5 23.35 23.44 32.24
N THR A 6 24.46 22.72 32.32
CA THR A 6 24.86 21.76 31.28
C THR A 6 23.92 20.55 31.28
N LEU A 7 23.51 20.09 32.46
CA LEU A 7 22.48 19.06 32.64
C LEU A 7 21.12 19.52 32.10
N ALA A 8 20.71 20.76 32.40
CA ALA A 8 19.47 21.33 31.88
C ALA A 8 19.47 21.44 30.34
N LEU A 9 20.58 21.90 29.74
CA LEU A 9 20.72 21.98 28.29
C LEU A 9 20.72 20.61 27.61
N ALA A 10 21.38 19.61 28.21
CA ALA A 10 21.38 18.24 27.69
C ALA A 10 19.96 17.63 27.71
N LEU A 11 19.20 17.85 28.79
CA LEU A 11 17.82 17.39 28.89
C LEU A 11 16.90 18.08 27.87
N LEU A 12 17.03 19.39 27.68
CA LEU A 12 16.27 20.13 26.68
C LEU A 12 16.58 19.68 25.25
N ALA A 13 17.84 19.45 24.93
CA ALA A 13 18.24 18.92 23.62
C ALA A 13 17.67 17.51 23.39
N GLY A 14 17.71 16.64 24.41
CA GLY A 14 17.12 15.30 24.34
C GLY A 14 15.60 15.32 24.14
N PHE A 15 14.89 16.20 24.85
CA PHE A 15 13.44 16.36 24.67
C PHE A 15 13.09 16.89 23.28
N ALA A 16 13.82 17.88 22.77
CA ALA A 16 13.60 18.42 21.43
C ALA A 16 13.82 17.37 20.34
N LEU A 17 14.90 16.58 20.43
CA LEU A 17 15.16 15.46 19.52
C LEU A 17 14.07 14.39 19.60
N GLY A 18 13.60 14.06 20.82
CA GLY A 18 12.50 13.12 21.03
C GLY A 18 11.18 13.60 20.41
N ALA A 19 10.82 14.86 20.62
CA ALA A 19 9.59 15.45 20.06
C ALA A 19 9.61 15.48 18.52
N LEU A 20 10.76 15.83 17.92
CA LEU A 20 10.92 15.82 16.46
C LEU A 20 10.83 14.39 15.90
N ALA A 21 11.45 13.40 16.55
CA ALA A 21 11.37 12.01 16.14
C ALA A 21 9.94 11.46 16.20
N VAL A 22 9.21 11.75 17.28
CA VAL A 22 7.80 11.32 17.43
C VAL A 22 6.89 12.00 16.40
N GLY A 23 7.06 13.30 16.16
CA GLY A 23 6.30 14.04 15.15
C GLY A 23 6.53 13.50 13.73
N ALA A 24 7.78 13.18 13.38
CA ALA A 24 8.13 12.59 12.09
C ALA A 24 7.50 11.19 11.91
N LEU A 25 7.52 10.36 12.97
CA LEU A 25 6.87 9.04 12.94
C LEU A 25 5.35 9.13 12.78
N HIS A 26 4.72 10.11 13.44
CA HIS A 26 3.28 10.34 13.29
C HIS A 26 2.90 10.76 11.87
N ALA A 27 3.71 11.61 11.23
CA ALA A 27 3.51 12.00 9.83
C ALA A 27 3.75 10.84 8.84
N GLN A 28 4.54 9.84 9.23
CA GLN A 28 4.85 8.66 8.41
C GLN A 28 3.75 7.57 8.49
N ALA A 29 2.89 7.58 9.51
CA ALA A 29 1.99 6.47 9.85
C ALA A 29 0.51 6.79 9.66
N THR A 30 0.13 7.54 8.62
CA THR A 30 -1.27 7.71 8.26
C THR A 30 -1.84 6.34 7.84
N ALA A 31 -2.86 5.86 8.56
CA ALA A 31 -3.58 4.66 8.16
C ALA A 31 -4.11 4.84 6.71
N PRO A 32 -4.12 3.78 5.88
CA PRO A 32 -4.66 3.89 4.53
C PRO A 32 -6.09 4.44 4.56
N GLY A 33 -6.37 5.48 3.77
CA GLY A 33 -7.71 6.05 3.62
C GLY A 33 -8.59 5.30 2.62
N ALA A 34 -8.04 4.33 1.89
CA ALA A 34 -8.80 3.49 0.98
C ALA A 34 -8.16 2.10 0.76
N TYR A 35 -9.02 1.13 0.45
CA TYR A 35 -8.65 -0.23 0.08
C TYR A 35 -9.31 -0.62 -1.23
N VAL A 36 -8.54 -1.20 -2.14
CA VAL A 36 -9.06 -1.88 -3.33
C VAL A 36 -8.96 -3.38 -3.10
N ILE A 37 -10.09 -4.07 -3.30
CA ILE A 37 -10.20 -5.52 -3.21
C ILE A 37 -10.24 -6.07 -4.63
N VAL A 38 -9.31 -6.96 -4.95
CA VAL A 38 -9.27 -7.66 -6.23
C VAL A 38 -9.46 -9.15 -5.97
N ASP A 39 -10.63 -9.63 -6.35
CA ASP A 39 -10.98 -11.03 -6.49
C ASP A 39 -10.80 -11.42 -7.96
N ILE A 40 -10.10 -12.53 -8.21
CA ILE A 40 -10.09 -13.19 -9.51
C ILE A 40 -10.60 -14.61 -9.35
N ASN A 41 -11.78 -14.88 -9.90
CA ASN A 41 -12.43 -16.19 -9.87
C ASN A 41 -11.99 -17.13 -11.00
N GLN A 42 -11.55 -16.60 -12.14
CA GLN A 42 -11.15 -17.38 -13.31
C GLN A 42 -10.04 -16.67 -14.09
N ILE A 43 -9.13 -17.46 -14.70
CA ILE A 43 -8.09 -16.97 -15.61
C ILE A 43 -8.24 -17.76 -16.92
N ASN A 44 -8.74 -17.10 -17.96
CA ASN A 44 -9.01 -17.73 -19.27
C ASN A 44 -7.75 -17.98 -20.08
N ASP A 45 -6.79 -17.05 -20.02
CA ASP A 45 -5.51 -17.13 -20.70
C ASP A 45 -4.35 -16.99 -19.70
N PRO A 46 -3.86 -18.12 -19.14
CA PRO A 46 -2.76 -18.11 -18.18
C PRO A 46 -1.45 -17.57 -18.75
N ALA A 47 -1.21 -17.71 -20.05
CA ALA A 47 0.02 -17.24 -20.68
C ALA A 47 0.04 -15.71 -20.73
N THR A 48 -1.05 -15.12 -21.20
CA THR A 48 -1.26 -13.67 -21.21
C THR A 48 -1.26 -13.12 -19.78
N PHE A 49 -1.93 -13.79 -18.84
CA PHE A 49 -1.97 -13.37 -17.43
C PHE A 49 -0.58 -13.34 -16.77
N LYS A 50 0.31 -14.29 -17.09
CA LYS A 50 1.69 -14.30 -16.58
C LYS A 50 2.50 -13.06 -17.02
N THR A 51 2.23 -12.52 -18.22
CA THR A 51 2.91 -11.29 -18.70
C THR A 51 2.47 -10.03 -17.94
N PHE A 52 1.29 -10.06 -17.32
CA PHE A 52 0.70 -8.96 -16.56
C PHE A 52 1.30 -8.83 -15.15
N LEU A 53 1.52 -9.96 -14.46
CA LEU A 53 1.95 -10.01 -13.05
C LEU A 53 3.16 -9.13 -12.68
N PRO A 54 4.23 -9.02 -13.50
CA PRO A 54 5.37 -8.17 -13.15
C PRO A 54 5.12 -6.67 -13.34
N LYS A 55 4.12 -6.27 -14.14
CA LYS A 55 3.85 -4.85 -14.48
C LYS A 55 2.95 -4.15 -13.46
N GLU A 56 1.98 -4.90 -12.92
CA GLU A 56 0.99 -4.38 -11.97
C GLU A 56 1.58 -3.66 -10.74
N PRO A 57 2.63 -4.17 -10.06
CA PRO A 57 3.20 -3.46 -8.90
C PRO A 57 3.65 -2.04 -9.22
N GLN A 58 4.16 -1.82 -10.43
CA GLN A 58 4.68 -0.53 -10.84
C GLN A 58 3.56 0.49 -11.03
N THR A 59 2.42 0.07 -11.58
CA THR A 59 1.26 0.97 -11.73
C THR A 59 0.67 1.32 -10.38
N VAL A 60 0.55 0.35 -9.47
CA VAL A 60 0.05 0.59 -8.11
C VAL A 60 0.96 1.58 -7.36
N ALA A 61 2.28 1.35 -7.39
CA ALA A 61 3.25 2.20 -6.70
C ALA A 61 3.29 3.63 -7.26
N ALA A 62 3.15 3.80 -8.58
CA ALA A 62 3.14 5.12 -9.23
C ALA A 62 2.02 6.05 -8.71
N PHE A 63 0.96 5.48 -8.15
CA PHE A 63 -0.18 6.23 -7.59
C PHE A 63 -0.20 6.22 -6.06
N GLY A 64 0.91 5.83 -5.41
CA GLY A 64 1.01 5.77 -3.95
C GLY A 64 0.32 4.56 -3.33
N GLY A 65 -0.07 3.59 -4.14
CA GLY A 65 -0.66 2.34 -3.69
C GLY A 65 0.40 1.36 -3.18
N ARG A 66 -0.02 0.44 -2.32
CA ARG A 66 0.81 -0.64 -1.78
C ARG A 66 0.01 -1.92 -1.60
N PHE A 67 0.60 -3.07 -1.90
CA PHE A 67 -0.05 -4.37 -1.65
C PHE A 67 -0.01 -4.69 -0.16
N LEU A 68 -1.16 -5.03 0.41
CA LEU A 68 -1.24 -5.64 1.74
C LEU A 68 -1.26 -7.16 1.66
N THR A 69 -1.88 -7.71 0.62
CA THR A 69 -1.81 -9.12 0.29
C THR A 69 -1.91 -9.32 -1.21
N ARG A 70 -1.32 -10.41 -1.69
CA ARG A 70 -1.46 -10.91 -3.06
C ARG A 70 -1.16 -12.41 -3.06
N THR A 71 -2.21 -13.23 -3.08
CA THR A 71 -2.10 -14.67 -2.82
C THR A 71 -3.08 -15.49 -3.66
N ASN A 72 -2.76 -16.76 -3.85
CA ASN A 72 -3.63 -17.82 -4.35
C ASN A 72 -3.88 -18.91 -3.28
N TYR A 73 -3.38 -18.71 -2.06
CA TYR A 73 -3.64 -19.57 -0.90
C TYR A 73 -4.75 -18.93 -0.07
N ILE A 74 -6.00 -19.29 -0.37
CA ILE A 74 -7.19 -18.63 0.17
C ILE A 74 -8.10 -19.69 0.79
N THR A 75 -8.46 -19.51 2.05
CA THR A 75 -9.45 -20.33 2.75
C THR A 75 -10.71 -19.49 2.92
N ALA A 76 -11.82 -19.90 2.32
CA ALA A 76 -13.10 -19.25 2.54
C ALA A 76 -13.69 -19.71 3.88
N LEU A 77 -14.17 -18.76 4.67
CA LEU A 77 -15.04 -19.03 5.81
C LEU A 77 -16.50 -19.14 5.34
N ASP A 78 -16.89 -18.25 4.42
CA ASP A 78 -18.18 -18.21 3.77
C ASP A 78 -18.00 -18.11 2.24
N GLY A 79 -18.90 -18.74 1.48
CA GLY A 79 -18.88 -18.71 0.02
C GLY A 79 -17.74 -19.50 -0.62
N VAL A 80 -17.50 -19.25 -1.91
CA VAL A 80 -16.44 -19.89 -2.68
C VAL A 80 -15.21 -19.00 -2.67
N ALA A 81 -14.04 -19.56 -2.29
CA ALA A 81 -12.79 -18.84 -2.33
C ALA A 81 -12.39 -18.50 -3.78
N PRO A 82 -11.96 -17.26 -4.08
CA PRO A 82 -11.47 -16.92 -5.39
C PRO A 82 -10.15 -17.64 -5.68
N LEU A 83 -9.80 -17.76 -6.96
CA LEU A 83 -8.53 -18.35 -7.40
C LEU A 83 -7.33 -17.49 -7.00
N ARG A 84 -7.51 -16.17 -7.00
CA ARG A 84 -6.50 -15.20 -6.58
C ARG A 84 -7.15 -14.02 -5.88
N PHE A 85 -6.47 -13.50 -4.87
CA PHE A 85 -6.95 -12.39 -4.07
C PHE A 85 -5.83 -11.40 -3.80
N ALA A 86 -6.13 -10.11 -3.95
CA ALA A 86 -5.23 -9.04 -3.58
C ALA A 86 -5.97 -7.91 -2.85
N ILE A 87 -5.29 -7.29 -1.89
CA ILE A 87 -5.72 -6.05 -1.26
C ILE A 87 -4.66 -5.00 -1.53
N LEU A 88 -5.08 -3.88 -2.09
CA LEU A 88 -4.25 -2.69 -2.28
C LEU A 88 -4.69 -1.63 -1.27
N ALA A 89 -3.73 -0.98 -0.63
CA ALA A 89 -3.96 0.16 0.25
C ALA A 89 -3.51 1.45 -0.46
N PHE A 90 -4.33 2.49 -0.34
CA PHE A 90 -4.04 3.84 -0.81
C PHE A 90 -4.30 4.84 0.32
N ASP A 91 -3.67 6.01 0.24
CA ASP A 91 -3.84 7.06 1.25
C ASP A 91 -5.23 7.72 1.17
N SER A 92 -5.89 7.65 0.02
CA SER A 92 -7.27 8.13 -0.16
C SER A 92 -8.01 7.41 -1.29
N VAL A 93 -9.34 7.51 -1.27
CA VAL A 93 -10.19 6.99 -2.36
C VAL A 93 -9.85 7.64 -3.70
N GLN A 94 -9.50 8.93 -3.71
CA GLN A 94 -9.12 9.64 -4.92
C GLN A 94 -7.84 9.09 -5.55
N LYS A 95 -6.87 8.66 -4.73
CA LYS A 95 -5.65 8.00 -5.23
C LYS A 95 -5.95 6.63 -5.84
N ALA A 96 -6.81 5.84 -5.18
CA ALA A 96 -7.27 4.56 -5.72
C ALA A 96 -8.02 4.73 -7.05
N GLN A 97 -8.91 5.72 -7.12
CA GLN A 97 -9.66 6.06 -8.34
C GLN A 97 -8.74 6.53 -9.47
N ALA A 98 -7.80 7.45 -9.17
CA ALA A 98 -6.84 7.93 -10.14
C ALA A 98 -5.95 6.81 -10.70
N TRP A 99 -5.59 5.82 -9.87
CA TRP A 99 -4.90 4.62 -10.33
C TRP A 99 -5.77 3.80 -11.27
N ASN A 100 -7.01 3.51 -10.88
CA ASN A 100 -7.94 2.71 -11.68
C ASN A 100 -8.23 3.34 -13.05
N ASP A 101 -8.34 4.66 -13.09
CA ASP A 101 -8.69 5.44 -14.29
C ASP A 101 -7.45 5.78 -15.15
N SER A 102 -6.26 5.33 -14.75
CA SER A 102 -5.01 5.62 -15.45
C SER A 102 -4.85 4.79 -16.73
N ALA A 103 -4.20 5.37 -17.75
CA ALA A 103 -3.91 4.65 -19.00
C ALA A 103 -3.08 3.36 -18.78
N PRO A 104 -2.03 3.34 -17.93
CA PRO A 104 -1.32 2.10 -17.61
C PRO A 104 -2.22 1.03 -16.99
N GLN A 105 -3.17 1.43 -16.13
CA GLN A 105 -4.11 0.47 -15.53
C GLN A 105 -5.16 -0.01 -16.53
N ALA A 106 -5.62 0.84 -17.44
CA ALA A 106 -6.52 0.45 -18.52
C ALA A 106 -5.90 -0.61 -19.43
N GLU A 107 -4.63 -0.45 -19.82
CA GLU A 107 -3.89 -1.47 -20.59
C GLU A 107 -3.80 -2.81 -19.84
N LEU A 108 -3.54 -2.77 -18.53
CA LEU A 108 -3.50 -3.98 -17.72
C LEU A 108 -4.88 -4.62 -17.54
N ASN A 109 -5.93 -3.82 -17.44
CA ASN A 109 -7.31 -4.31 -17.35
C ASN A 109 -7.72 -5.01 -18.66
N ALA A 110 -7.32 -4.50 -19.82
CA ALA A 110 -7.58 -5.16 -21.10
C ALA A 110 -6.95 -6.55 -21.20
N ILE A 111 -5.79 -6.75 -20.55
CA ILE A 111 -5.13 -8.06 -20.44
C ILE A 111 -5.86 -8.95 -19.43
N ARG A 112 -6.27 -8.39 -18.28
CA ARG A 112 -6.93 -9.11 -17.18
C ARG A 112 -8.34 -9.60 -17.53
N MET A 113 -9.09 -8.82 -18.31
CA MET A 113 -10.50 -9.08 -18.64
C MET A 113 -10.70 -9.93 -19.90
N LYS A 114 -9.62 -10.39 -20.51
CA LYS A 114 -9.63 -11.30 -21.66
C LYS A 114 -9.66 -12.74 -21.19
#